data_AF-A0A6B3HEI0-F1
#
_entry.id   AF-A0A6B3HEI0-F1
#
_cell.length_a   1.000
_cell.length_b   1.000
_cell.length_c   1.000
_cell.angle_alpha   90.00
_cell.angle_beta   90.00
_cell.angle_gamma   90.00
#
_symmetry.space_group_name_H-M   'P 1'
#
loop_
_entity.id
_entity.type
_entity.pdbx_description
1 polymer ?
#
loop_
_entity_poly.entity_id
_entity_poly.type
_entity_poly.pdbx_seq_one_letter_code
_entity_poly.pdbx_strand_id
1 'polypeptide(L)'
;MGAAAAVGTGFGAAPASAASAPSATSVAGRWGCRRIPPSGIGMHLYTMRTPLAVDFAGTLEQLAEIGYATVGVSGRHGNSPAAIRQMLDRVRLKAVL
;
A
#
# COMPACT_ATOMS: atom_id res chain seq x y z
N MET A 1 26.85 21.05 70.72
CA MET A 1 28.27 21.42 70.56
C MET A 1 29.08 20.15 70.80
N GLY A 2 29.90 19.61 69.91
CA GLY A 2 30.43 20.06 68.63
C GLY A 2 30.95 18.84 67.86
N ALA A 3 31.17 19.04 66.57
CA ALA A 3 31.52 18.02 65.58
C ALA A 3 32.94 17.47 65.76
N ALA A 4 33.16 16.23 65.32
CA ALA A 4 34.48 15.73 64.98
C ALA A 4 34.40 15.06 63.59
N ALA A 5 35.01 15.72 62.62
CA ALA A 5 35.20 15.25 61.27
C ALA A 5 36.36 14.23 61.23
N ALA A 6 36.18 13.13 60.51
CA ALA A 6 37.27 12.23 60.13
C ALA A 6 37.29 12.10 58.61
N VAL A 7 38.34 12.68 58.03
CA VAL A 7 38.75 12.59 56.63
C VAL A 7 39.24 11.17 56.36
N GLY A 8 38.65 10.49 55.37
CA GLY A 8 39.10 9.20 54.85
C GLY A 8 39.35 9.29 53.34
N THR A 9 40.61 9.44 52.96
CA THR A 9 41.11 9.43 51.58
C THR A 9 41.37 8.00 51.10
N GLY A 10 40.78 7.61 49.96
CA GLY A 10 41.41 6.67 49.02
C GLY A 10 40.61 5.42 48.63
N PHE A 11 40.17 5.37 47.37
CA PHE A 11 40.63 4.39 46.37
C PHE A 11 40.19 4.90 44.99
N GLY A 12 41.15 5.25 44.14
CA GLY A 12 40.89 5.80 42.81
C GLY A 12 40.29 4.75 41.89
N ALA A 13 39.04 4.97 41.47
CA ALA A 13 38.45 4.27 40.34
C ALA A 13 39.04 4.89 39.05
N ALA A 14 39.94 4.18 38.38
CA ALA A 14 40.33 4.52 37.03
C ALA A 14 39.08 4.42 36.13
N PRO A 15 38.74 5.44 35.32
CA PRO A 15 37.67 5.30 34.35
C PRO A 15 38.16 4.33 33.27
N ALA A 16 37.60 3.11 33.24
CA ALA A 16 37.67 2.28 32.06
C ALA A 16 36.92 3.02 30.95
N SER A 17 37.67 3.69 30.08
CA SER A 17 37.12 4.34 28.91
C SER A 17 36.56 3.25 27.98
N ALA A 18 35.28 2.96 28.13
CA ALA A 18 34.55 2.10 27.22
C ALA A 18 34.55 2.80 25.85
N ALA A 19 35.40 2.32 24.94
CA ALA A 19 35.35 2.72 23.56
C ALA A 19 33.95 2.41 23.03
N SER A 20 33.16 3.46 22.79
CA SER A 20 31.87 3.32 22.13
C SER A 20 32.14 2.83 20.71
N ALA A 21 31.77 1.58 20.44
CA ALA A 21 31.76 1.06 19.09
C ALA A 21 30.80 1.93 18.27
N PRO A 22 31.18 2.39 17.06
CA PRO A 22 30.27 3.12 16.21
C PRO A 22 29.07 2.22 15.93
N SER A 23 27.89 2.68 16.36
CA SER A 23 26.64 2.01 16.02
C SER A 23 26.49 2.08 14.51
N ALA A 24 26.72 0.96 13.83
CA ALA A 24 26.45 0.84 12.41
C ALA A 24 24.98 1.21 12.21
N THR A 25 24.74 2.37 11.62
CA THR A 25 23.39 2.78 11.27
C THR A 25 22.99 1.88 10.12
N SER A 26 22.29 0.79 10.46
CA SER A 26 21.64 -0.05 9.49
C SER A 26 20.63 0.82 8.77
N VAL A 27 20.99 1.27 7.56
CA VAL A 27 20.02 1.65 6.54
C VAL A 27 19.37 0.34 6.11
N ALA A 28 18.54 -0.23 7.00
CA ALA A 28 17.53 -1.16 6.61
C ALA A 28 16.67 -0.37 5.62
N GLY A 29 16.91 -0.60 4.32
CA GLY A 29 16.11 -0.03 3.27
C GLY A 29 14.67 -0.32 3.63
N ARG A 30 13.94 0.71 4.06
CA ARG A 30 12.52 0.58 4.38
C ARG A 30 11.83 0.32 3.06
N TRP A 31 11.72 -0.94 2.69
CA TRP A 31 10.76 -1.40 1.71
C TRP A 31 9.42 -1.23 2.41
N GLY A 32 8.97 0.02 2.51
CA GLY A 32 7.70 0.35 3.10
C GLY A 32 6.65 -0.36 2.26
N CYS A 33 5.96 -1.34 2.85
CA CYS A 33 4.78 -1.93 2.24
C CYS A 33 3.78 -0.81 2.00
N ARG A 34 3.74 -0.31 0.77
CA ARG A 34 2.81 0.74 0.37
C ARG A 34 1.45 0.09 0.22
N ARG A 35 0.49 0.50 1.04
CA ARG A 35 -0.89 0.05 0.91
C ARG A 35 -1.43 0.54 -0.44
N ILE A 36 -1.94 -0.39 -1.24
CA ILE A 36 -2.61 -0.07 -2.50
C ILE A 36 -4.03 0.44 -2.12
N PRO A 37 -4.43 1.65 -2.57
CA PRO A 37 -5.80 2.10 -2.36
C PRO A 37 -6.75 1.20 -3.17
N PRO A 38 -8.03 1.04 -2.75
CA PRO A 38 -9.01 0.27 -3.52
C PRO A 38 -9.13 0.74 -4.97
N SER A 39 -8.96 2.05 -5.21
CA SER A 39 -8.95 2.64 -6.55
C SER A 39 -7.77 2.23 -7.44
N GLY A 40 -6.73 1.65 -6.86
CA GLY A 40 -5.55 1.12 -7.56
C GLY A 40 -5.71 -0.33 -8.01
N ILE A 41 -6.86 -0.95 -7.75
CA ILE A 41 -7.17 -2.33 -8.16
C ILE A 41 -8.16 -2.29 -9.32
N GLY A 42 -7.86 -3.06 -10.37
CA GLY A 42 -8.66 -3.15 -11.58
C GLY A 42 -8.87 -4.57 -12.03
N MET A 43 -9.83 -4.75 -12.94
CA MET A 43 -10.16 -6.06 -13.52
C MET A 43 -10.00 -6.05 -15.04
N HIS A 44 -9.27 -7.04 -15.57
CA HIS A 44 -9.10 -7.16 -17.02
C HIS A 44 -10.25 -7.97 -17.61
N LEU A 45 -11.06 -7.36 -18.48
CA LEU A 45 -12.31 -7.95 -18.98
C LEU A 45 -12.10 -9.24 -19.80
N TYR A 46 -10.89 -9.51 -20.28
CA TYR A 46 -10.53 -10.79 -20.92
C TYR A 46 -10.90 -12.03 -20.07
N THR A 47 -10.71 -11.96 -18.76
CA THR A 47 -11.02 -13.09 -17.86
C THR A 47 -12.52 -13.23 -17.61
N MET A 48 -13.30 -12.18 -17.87
CA MET A 48 -14.75 -12.10 -17.70
C MET A 48 -15.52 -12.28 -19.03
N ARG A 49 -14.87 -12.76 -20.09
CA ARG A 49 -15.46 -12.90 -21.43
C ARG A 49 -16.78 -13.68 -21.47
N THR A 50 -16.95 -14.69 -20.60
CA THR A 50 -18.17 -15.49 -20.56
C THR A 50 -19.36 -14.69 -20.00
N PRO A 51 -19.32 -14.13 -18.79
CA PRO A 51 -20.43 -13.30 -18.29
C PRO A 51 -20.66 -12.04 -19.13
N LEU A 52 -19.60 -11.41 -19.66
CA LEU A 52 -19.71 -10.24 -20.54
C LEU A 52 -20.42 -10.53 -21.88
N ALA A 53 -20.31 -11.76 -22.39
CA ALA A 53 -21.02 -12.17 -23.60
C ALA A 53 -22.52 -12.37 -23.37
N VAL A 54 -22.94 -12.67 -22.12
CA VAL A 54 -24.34 -12.84 -21.75
C VAL A 54 -24.97 -11.49 -21.40
N ASP A 55 -24.33 -10.74 -20.50
CA ASP A 55 -24.78 -9.43 -20.06
C ASP A 55 -23.59 -8.52 -19.76
N PHE A 56 -23.28 -7.66 -20.72
CA PHE A 56 -22.14 -6.75 -20.61
C PHE A 56 -22.38 -5.68 -19.54
N ALA A 57 -23.58 -5.09 -19.48
CA ALA A 57 -23.88 -4.00 -18.56
C ALA A 57 -24.00 -4.50 -17.12
N GLY A 58 -24.76 -5.57 -16.90
CA GLY A 58 -24.91 -6.16 -15.56
C GLY A 58 -23.60 -6.70 -15.00
N THR A 59 -22.69 -7.21 -15.84
CA THR A 59 -21.35 -7.60 -15.38
C THR A 59 -20.54 -6.38 -14.91
N LEU A 60 -20.63 -5.23 -15.58
CA LEU A 60 -19.95 -3.99 -15.15
C LEU A 60 -20.54 -3.43 -13.86
N GLU A 61 -21.86 -3.51 -13.70
CA GLU A 61 -22.56 -3.14 -12.46
C GLU A 61 -22.07 -3.98 -11.28
N GLN A 62 -22.02 -5.31 -11.43
CA GLN A 62 -21.49 -6.21 -10.40
C GLN A 62 -20.03 -5.92 -10.06
N LEU A 63 -19.18 -5.63 -11.06
CA LEU A 63 -17.78 -5.26 -10.81
C LEU A 63 -17.67 -3.96 -9.99
N ALA A 64 -18.53 -2.98 -10.25
CA ALA A 64 -18.58 -1.75 -9.46
C ALA A 64 -19.07 -2.00 -8.03
N GLU A 65 -20.08 -2.87 -7.85
CA GLU A 65 -20.59 -3.29 -6.53
C GLU A 65 -19.54 -4.03 -5.70
N ILE A 66 -18.71 -4.87 -6.33
CA ILE A 66 -17.58 -5.54 -5.68
C ILE A 66 -16.51 -4.52 -5.21
N GLY A 67 -16.48 -3.33 -5.81
CA GLY A 67 -15.57 -2.24 -5.44
C GLY A 67 -14.35 -2.10 -6.34
N TYR A 68 -14.35 -2.68 -7.54
CA TYR A 68 -13.34 -2.37 -8.54
C TYR A 68 -13.49 -0.92 -9.01
N ALA A 69 -12.37 -0.26 -9.29
CA ALA A 69 -12.38 1.13 -9.78
C ALA A 69 -12.02 1.27 -11.25
N THR A 70 -11.32 0.27 -11.80
CA THR A 70 -10.81 0.31 -13.18
C THR A 70 -11.04 -1.01 -13.88
N VAL A 71 -11.22 -0.97 -15.19
CA VAL A 71 -11.31 -2.16 -16.03
C VAL A 71 -10.46 -2.04 -17.29
N GLY A 72 -9.76 -3.11 -17.63
CA GLY A 72 -9.06 -3.24 -18.90
C GLY A 72 -9.99 -3.77 -19.97
N VAL A 73 -10.21 -3.04 -21.06
CA VAL A 73 -11.18 -3.45 -22.10
C VAL A 73 -10.46 -4.24 -23.20
N SER A 74 -10.58 -5.57 -23.16
CA SER A 74 -9.92 -6.48 -24.14
C SER A 74 -10.82 -6.87 -25.31
N GLY A 75 -12.11 -6.49 -25.29
CA GLY A 75 -13.09 -6.88 -26.28
C GLY A 75 -14.41 -6.14 -26.09
N ARG A 76 -15.13 -5.92 -27.20
CA ARG A 76 -16.31 -5.05 -27.22
C ARG A 76 -17.66 -5.79 -27.15
N HIS A 77 -17.68 -7.11 -27.37
CA HIS A 77 -18.89 -7.94 -27.32
C HIS A 77 -20.08 -7.35 -28.10
N GLY A 78 -19.82 -6.80 -29.30
CA GLY A 78 -20.85 -6.14 -30.14
C GLY A 78 -21.16 -4.68 -29.80
N ASN A 79 -20.65 -4.15 -28.68
CA ASN A 79 -20.87 -2.76 -28.28
C ASN A 79 -19.95 -1.78 -29.02
N SER A 80 -20.46 -0.58 -29.29
CA SER A 80 -19.62 0.51 -29.79
C SER A 80 -18.72 1.05 -28.66
N PRO A 81 -17.55 1.62 -28.99
CA PRO A 81 -16.69 2.24 -27.98
C PRO A 81 -17.40 3.34 -27.18
N ALA A 82 -18.32 4.09 -27.81
CA ALA A 82 -19.11 5.11 -27.14
C ALA A 82 -20.11 4.51 -26.14
N ALA A 83 -20.78 3.42 -26.52
CA ALA A 83 -21.68 2.70 -25.62
C ALA A 83 -20.92 2.15 -24.39
N ILE A 84 -19.74 1.57 -24.61
CA ILE A 84 -18.90 1.06 -23.50
C ILE A 84 -18.51 2.19 -22.55
N ARG A 85 -18.05 3.34 -23.06
CA ARG A 85 -17.74 4.50 -22.21
C ARG A 85 -18.96 4.94 -21.40
N GLN A 86 -20.13 5.08 -22.03
CA GLN A 86 -21.35 5.45 -21.32
C GLN A 86 -21.75 4.43 -20.23
N MET A 87 -21.58 3.14 -20.49
CA MET A 87 -21.86 2.10 -19.49
C MET A 87 -20.90 2.21 -18.30
N LEU A 88 -19.60 2.39 -18.57
CA LEU A 88 -18.59 2.57 -17.54
C LEU A 88 -18.81 3.85 -16.71
N ASP A 89 -19.16 4.96 -17.36
CA ASP A 89 -19.44 6.23 -16.70
C ASP A 89 -20.63 6.14 -15.74
N ARG A 90 -21.69 5.40 -16.13
CA ARG A 90 -22.87 5.16 -15.28
C ARG A 90 -22.50 4.44 -13.97
N VAL A 91 -21.63 3.45 -14.05
CA VAL A 91 -21.20 2.66 -12.88
C VAL A 91 -19.93 3.20 -12.22
N ARG A 92 -19.43 4.36 -12.66
CA ARG A 92 -18.20 5.01 -12.15
C ARG A 92 -16.93 4.16 -12.27
N LEU A 93 -16.88 3.25 -13.24
CA LEU A 93 -15.68 2.50 -13.57
C LEU A 93 -14.84 3.27 -14.59
N LYS A 94 -13.51 3.20 -14.47
CA LYS A 94 -12.58 3.82 -15.44
C LYS A 94 -11.99 2.77 -16.38
N ALA A 95 -12.03 3.02 -17.68
CA ALA A 95 -11.29 2.22 -18.63
C ALA A 95 -9.78 2.49 -18.53
N VAL A 96 -8.98 1.43 -18.45
CA VAL A 96 -7.52 1.47 -18.53
C VAL A 96 -7.04 0.60 -19.71
N LEU A 97 -5.90 0.96 -20.28
CA LEU A 97 -5.29 0.28 -21.43
C LEU A 97 -4.31 -0.80 -20.98
#